data_AF-A0A970ADW2-F1
#
_entry.id   AF-A0A970ADW2-F1
#
_cell.length_a   1.000
_cell.length_b   1.000
_cell.length_c   1.000
_cell.angle_alpha   90.00
_cell.angle_beta   90.00
_cell.angle_gamma   90.00
#
_symmetry.space_group_name_H-M   'P 1'
#
loop_
_entity.id
_entity.type
_entity.pdbx_description
1 polymer ?
#
loop_
_entity_poly.entity_id
_entity_poly.type
_entity_poly.pdbx_seq_one_letter_code
_entity_poly.pdbx_strand_id
1 'polypeptide(L)'
;MKKSNLYIGLIYLFIGIACLIIALNFESRLEGLLYGFSGAGICGGSVILWKYYYWTRPKNKDRYKEKIENESIELHDERKIILRDKSGRYAYIVGLIVISVSIVVFFIIGSLNIIENTKLIIVYLAGFLAFQYIIGIIFFNYLNKKY
;
A
#
# COMPACT_ATOMS: atom_id res chain seq x y z
N MET A 1 -19.48 -7.49 -11.22
CA MET A 1 -18.62 -7.78 -10.06
C MET A 1 -19.21 -8.89 -9.21
N LYS A 2 -18.40 -9.64 -8.45
CA LYS A 2 -18.87 -10.69 -7.53
C LYS A 2 -19.59 -10.06 -6.32
N LYS A 3 -20.63 -10.72 -5.80
CA LYS A 3 -21.34 -10.29 -4.57
C LYS A 3 -20.41 -10.18 -3.35
N SER A 4 -19.34 -10.98 -3.30
CA SER A 4 -18.30 -10.90 -2.26
C SER A 4 -17.71 -9.49 -2.11
N ASN A 5 -17.55 -8.73 -3.21
CA ASN A 5 -16.98 -7.39 -3.16
C ASN A 5 -17.88 -6.40 -2.39
N LEU A 6 -19.21 -6.62 -2.35
CA LEU A 6 -20.11 -5.83 -1.52
C LEU A 6 -19.85 -6.10 -0.04
N TYR A 7 -19.75 -7.37 0.36
CA TYR A 7 -19.46 -7.73 1.75
C TYR A 7 -18.08 -7.24 2.19
N ILE A 8 -17.05 -7.35 1.35
CA ILE A 8 -15.71 -6.82 1.63
C ILE A 8 -15.78 -5.29 1.84
N GLY A 9 -16.49 -4.58 0.96
CA GLY A 9 -16.68 -3.13 1.11
C GLY A 9 -17.36 -2.75 2.42
N LEU A 10 -18.43 -3.47 2.80
CA LEU A 10 -19.12 -3.26 4.08
C LEU A 10 -18.24 -3.57 5.29
N ILE A 11 -17.46 -4.65 5.25
CA ILE A 11 -16.54 -5.03 6.32
C ILE A 11 -15.47 -3.94 6.50
N TYR A 12 -14.87 -3.46 5.40
CA TYR A 12 -13.90 -2.36 5.45
C TYR A 12 -14.49 -1.10 6.08
N LEU A 13 -15.71 -0.75 5.71
CA LEU A 13 -16.41 0.42 6.24
C LEU A 13 -16.74 0.25 7.73
N PHE A 14 -17.20 -0.93 8.12
CA PHE A 14 -17.50 -1.25 9.52
C PHE A 14 -16.25 -1.19 10.40
N ILE A 15 -15.14 -1.80 9.96
CA ILE A 15 -13.86 -1.74 10.67
C ILE A 15 -13.39 -0.28 10.78
N GLY A 16 -13.48 0.49 9.69
CA GLY A 16 -13.11 1.90 9.69
C GLY A 16 -13.93 2.74 10.68
N ILE A 17 -15.25 2.56 10.70
CA ILE A 17 -16.15 3.24 11.65
C ILE A 17 -15.86 2.82 13.09
N ALA A 18 -15.64 1.52 13.35
CA ALA A 18 -15.28 1.03 14.67
C ALA A 18 -13.98 1.66 15.17
N CYS A 19 -12.94 1.73 14.31
CA CYS A 19 -11.69 2.42 14.63
C CYS A 19 -11.91 3.92 14.90
N LEU A 20 -12.78 4.59 14.14
CA LEU A 20 -13.12 6.01 14.37
C LEU A 20 -13.79 6.20 15.73
N ILE A 21 -14.78 5.37 16.07
CA ILE A 21 -15.51 5.46 17.35
C ILE A 21 -14.53 5.26 18.51
N ILE A 22 -13.63 4.28 18.40
CA ILE A 22 -12.62 4.05 19.44
C ILE A 22 -11.66 5.24 19.54
N ALA A 23 -11.21 5.80 18.41
CA ALA A 23 -10.32 6.97 18.42
C ALA A 23 -10.97 8.19 19.09
N LEU A 24 -12.25 8.46 18.80
CA LEU A 24 -12.98 9.62 19.32
C LEU A 24 -13.36 9.49 20.80
N ASN A 25 -13.52 8.27 21.32
CA ASN A 25 -13.95 8.04 22.71
C ASN A 25 -12.79 7.73 23.67
N PHE A 26 -11.63 7.30 23.15
CA PHE A 26 -10.48 6.92 23.97
C PHE A 26 -9.26 7.73 23.56
N GLU A 27 -8.90 8.72 24.39
CA GLU A 27 -7.60 9.40 24.33
C GLU A 27 -6.49 8.38 24.67
N SER A 28 -5.99 7.73 23.63
CA SER A 28 -4.93 6.73 23.74
C SER A 28 -3.69 7.18 22.98
N ARG A 29 -2.52 6.69 23.39
CA ARG A 29 -1.26 6.94 22.64
C ARG A 29 -1.27 6.39 21.20
N LEU A 30 -2.31 5.65 20.83
CA LEU A 30 -2.50 5.02 19.52
C LEU A 30 -3.56 5.73 18.66
N GLU A 31 -4.07 6.88 19.10
CA GLU A 31 -5.13 7.61 18.41
C GLU A 31 -4.76 7.90 16.94
N GLY A 32 -3.51 8.30 16.66
CA GLY A 32 -3.03 8.51 15.29
C GLY A 32 -3.08 7.24 14.41
N LEU A 33 -2.78 6.07 14.97
CA LEU A 33 -2.92 4.79 14.25
C LEU A 33 -4.39 4.46 13.98
N LEU A 34 -5.27 4.70 14.96
CA LEU A 34 -6.70 4.46 14.82
C LEU A 34 -7.35 5.38 13.78
N TYR A 35 -6.96 6.67 13.73
CA TYR A 35 -7.38 7.56 12.64
C TYR A 35 -6.86 7.11 11.29
N GLY A 36 -5.60 6.64 11.22
CA GLY A 36 -5.03 6.08 9.99
C GLY A 36 -5.84 4.89 9.45
N PHE A 37 -6.14 3.92 10.33
CA PHE A 37 -6.96 2.76 9.98
C PHE A 37 -8.41 3.13 9.67
N SER A 38 -8.98 4.09 10.39
CA SER A 38 -10.31 4.63 10.11
C SER A 38 -10.37 5.22 8.70
N GLY A 39 -9.42 6.09 8.35
CA GLY A 39 -9.33 6.69 7.02
C GLY A 39 -9.17 5.63 5.92
N ALA A 40 -8.26 4.67 6.10
CA ALA A 40 -8.06 3.59 5.14
C ALA A 40 -9.32 2.71 4.97
N GLY A 41 -9.99 2.37 6.07
CA GLY A 41 -11.20 1.53 6.09
C GLY A 41 -12.40 2.22 5.45
N ILE A 42 -12.69 3.46 5.85
CA ILE A 42 -13.84 4.24 5.36
C ILE A 42 -13.64 4.60 3.89
N CYS A 43 -12.48 5.18 3.52
CA CYS A 43 -12.22 5.55 2.13
C CYS A 43 -12.14 4.32 1.22
N GLY A 44 -11.41 3.28 1.64
CA GLY A 44 -11.28 2.03 0.89
C GLY A 44 -12.62 1.32 0.71
N GLY A 45 -13.38 1.15 1.80
CA GLY A 45 -14.72 0.55 1.79
C GLY A 45 -15.69 1.32 0.89
N SER A 46 -15.71 2.65 0.98
CA SER A 46 -16.56 3.51 0.15
C SER A 46 -16.26 3.37 -1.34
N VAL A 47 -14.97 3.36 -1.73
CA VAL A 47 -14.57 3.17 -3.13
C VAL A 47 -14.98 1.80 -3.66
N ILE A 48 -14.85 0.75 -2.85
CA ILE A 48 -15.25 -0.61 -3.23
C ILE A 48 -16.77 -0.68 -3.44
N LEU A 49 -17.56 -0.10 -2.54
CA LEU A 49 -19.03 -0.08 -2.64
C LEU A 49 -19.49 0.75 -3.83
N TRP A 50 -18.87 1.91 -4.08
CA TRP A 50 -19.17 2.74 -5.24
C TRP A 50 -18.90 1.99 -6.56
N LYS A 51 -17.72 1.34 -6.67
CA LYS A 51 -17.40 0.48 -7.83
C LYS A 51 -18.42 -0.66 -7.97
N TYR A 52 -18.77 -1.33 -6.86
CA TYR A 52 -19.76 -2.41 -6.89
C TYR A 52 -21.09 -1.92 -7.45
N TYR A 53 -21.60 -0.81 -6.93
CA TYR A 53 -22.88 -0.25 -7.36
C TYR A 53 -22.82 0.22 -8.82
N TYR A 54 -21.76 0.92 -9.23
CA TYR A 54 -21.58 1.40 -10.59
C TYR A 54 -21.52 0.26 -11.61
N TRP A 55 -20.72 -0.80 -11.34
CA TRP A 55 -20.50 -1.90 -12.28
C TRP A 55 -21.58 -3.00 -12.23
N THR A 56 -22.43 -3.03 -11.21
CA THR A 56 -23.56 -3.98 -11.12
C THR A 56 -24.81 -3.47 -11.84
N ARG A 57 -24.88 -2.16 -12.17
CA ARG A 57 -25.98 -1.59 -12.95
C ARG A 57 -26.08 -2.25 -14.34
N PRO A 58 -27.30 -2.58 -14.83
CA PRO A 58 -27.49 -3.28 -16.09
C PRO A 58 -26.89 -2.50 -17.29
N LYS A 59 -27.01 -1.17 -17.29
CA LYS A 59 -26.43 -0.27 -18.31
C LYS A 59 -24.91 -0.40 -18.46
N ASN A 60 -24.19 -0.79 -17.41
CA ASN A 60 -22.73 -0.87 -17.40
C ASN A 60 -22.20 -2.30 -17.50
N LYS A 61 -23.09 -3.30 -17.61
CA LYS A 61 -22.70 -4.72 -17.58
C LYS A 61 -21.85 -5.10 -18.80
N ASP A 62 -22.19 -4.61 -19.97
CA ASP A 62 -21.43 -4.90 -21.20
C ASP A 62 -20.08 -4.19 -21.20
N ARG A 63 -20.05 -2.90 -20.83
CA ARG A 63 -18.80 -2.16 -20.59
C ARG A 63 -17.91 -2.82 -19.54
N TYR A 64 -18.50 -3.42 -18.51
CA TYR A 64 -17.73 -4.15 -17.49
C TYR A 64 -17.10 -5.41 -18.07
N LYS A 65 -17.80 -6.15 -18.94
CA LYS A 65 -17.23 -7.34 -19.59
C LYS A 65 -16.06 -6.96 -20.50
N GLU A 66 -16.25 -5.97 -21.36
CA GLU A 66 -15.20 -5.45 -22.24
C GLU A 66 -13.97 -4.98 -21.44
N LYS A 67 -14.21 -4.29 -20.32
CA LYS A 67 -13.15 -3.89 -19.40
C LYS A 67 -12.37 -5.10 -18.86
N ILE A 68 -13.05 -6.15 -18.39
CA ILE A 68 -12.39 -7.34 -17.84
C ILE A 68 -11.59 -8.08 -18.92
N GLU A 69 -12.14 -8.16 -20.13
CA GLU A 69 -11.45 -8.76 -21.28
C GLU A 69 -10.19 -7.97 -21.64
N ASN A 70 -10.28 -6.65 -21.77
CA ASN A 70 -9.13 -5.78 -22.00
C ASN A 70 -8.10 -5.89 -20.89
N GLU A 71 -8.51 -5.86 -19.61
CA GLU A 71 -7.60 -6.07 -18.47
C GLU A 71 -6.88 -7.44 -18.57
N SER A 72 -7.57 -8.48 -19.03
CA SER A 72 -6.96 -9.81 -19.21
C SER A 72 -5.92 -9.84 -20.33
N ILE A 73 -6.17 -9.15 -21.45
CA ILE A 73 -5.24 -9.02 -22.57
C ILE A 73 -4.00 -8.24 -22.11
N GLU A 74 -4.21 -7.10 -21.46
CA GLU A 74 -3.13 -6.25 -20.97
C GLU A 74 -2.23 -6.93 -19.93
N LEU A 75 -2.78 -7.81 -19.09
CA LEU A 75 -2.01 -8.58 -18.11
C LEU A 75 -1.03 -9.59 -18.74
N HIS A 76 -1.35 -10.09 -19.94
CA HIS A 76 -0.53 -11.05 -20.68
C HIS A 76 0.29 -10.40 -21.80
N ASP A 77 0.16 -9.09 -21.99
CA ASP A 77 0.96 -8.33 -22.94
C ASP A 77 2.44 -8.32 -22.51
N GLU A 78 3.30 -8.92 -23.32
CA GLU A 78 4.74 -9.04 -23.09
C GLU A 78 5.40 -7.68 -22.86
N ARG A 79 4.99 -6.64 -23.59
CA ARG A 79 5.53 -5.29 -23.42
C ARG A 79 5.20 -4.75 -22.03
N LYS A 80 3.96 -4.95 -21.58
CA LYS A 80 3.53 -4.48 -20.24
C LYS A 80 4.20 -5.28 -19.12
N ILE A 81 4.46 -6.57 -19.34
CA ILE A 81 5.24 -7.39 -18.41
C ILE A 81 6.65 -6.80 -18.22
N ILE A 82 7.38 -6.57 -19.33
CA ILE A 82 8.73 -5.99 -19.28
C ILE A 82 8.74 -4.61 -18.64
N LEU A 83 7.76 -3.76 -18.98
CA LEU A 83 7.63 -2.42 -18.38
C LEU A 83 7.37 -2.50 -16.87
N ARG A 84 6.54 -3.44 -16.42
CA ARG A 84 6.26 -3.65 -15.00
C ARG A 84 7.51 -4.09 -14.24
N ASP A 85 8.31 -5.00 -14.80
CA ASP A 85 9.55 -5.44 -14.18
C ASP A 85 10.57 -4.30 -14.08
N LYS A 86 10.72 -3.50 -15.14
CA LYS A 86 11.56 -2.28 -15.12
C LYS A 86 11.05 -1.26 -14.10
N SER A 87 9.73 -1.03 -14.06
CA SER A 87 9.13 -0.09 -13.12
C SER A 87 9.35 -0.52 -11.66
N GLY A 88 9.25 -1.83 -11.37
CA GLY A 88 9.54 -2.39 -10.06
C GLY A 88 11.00 -2.17 -9.66
N ARG A 89 11.94 -2.39 -10.59
CA ARG A 89 13.36 -2.09 -10.36
C ARG A 89 13.61 -0.62 -10.10
N TYR A 90 13.03 0.29 -10.89
CA TYR A 90 13.20 1.73 -10.68
C TYR A 90 12.60 2.18 -9.34
N ALA A 91 11.39 1.72 -8.99
CA ALA A 91 10.76 2.01 -7.71
C ALA A 91 11.59 1.47 -6.53
N TYR A 92 12.17 0.28 -6.66
CA TYR A 92 13.06 -0.30 -5.67
C TYR A 92 14.32 0.54 -5.44
N ILE A 93 15.00 0.93 -6.53
CA ILE A 93 16.20 1.79 -6.46
C ILE A 93 15.86 3.15 -5.83
N VAL A 94 14.79 3.80 -6.30
CA VAL A 94 14.33 5.07 -5.74
C VAL A 94 13.98 4.92 -4.26
N GLY A 95 13.32 3.83 -3.88
CA GLY A 95 13.00 3.52 -2.48
C GLY A 95 14.24 3.43 -1.59
N LEU A 96 15.28 2.71 -2.03
CA LEU A 96 16.55 2.62 -1.31
C LEU A 96 17.23 3.99 -1.16
N ILE A 97 17.21 4.82 -2.21
CA ILE A 97 17.75 6.19 -2.17
C ILE A 97 16.98 7.04 -1.15
N VAL A 98 15.64 7.01 -1.20
CA VAL A 98 14.78 7.78 -0.29
C VAL A 98 15.02 7.40 1.17
N ILE A 99 15.15 6.10 1.47
CA ILE A 99 15.45 5.64 2.83
C ILE A 99 16.85 6.10 3.26
N SER A 100 17.84 6.00 2.36
CA SER A 100 19.21 6.46 2.64
C SER A 100 19.26 7.96 2.96
N VAL A 101 18.58 8.79 2.16
CA VAL A 101 18.46 10.24 2.39
C VAL A 101 17.72 10.52 3.70
N SER A 102 16.64 9.77 3.98
CA SER A 102 15.87 9.92 5.22
C SER A 102 16.72 9.65 6.45
N ILE A 103 17.59 8.63 6.43
CA ILE A 103 18.54 8.35 7.52
C ILE A 103 19.44 9.57 7.79
N VAL A 104 19.98 10.20 6.75
CA VAL A 104 20.83 11.40 6.88
C VAL A 104 20.03 12.57 7.45
N VAL A 105 18.81 12.81 6.94
CA VAL A 105 17.94 13.89 7.43
C VAL A 105 17.63 13.72 8.90
N PHE A 106 17.21 12.51 9.33
CA PHE A 106 16.94 12.24 10.74
C PHE A 106 18.23 12.33 11.58
N PHE A 107 19.38 11.91 11.06
CA PHE A 107 20.66 12.10 11.77
C PHE A 107 20.96 13.58 12.05
N ILE A 108 20.78 14.46 11.06
CA ILE A 108 20.98 15.91 11.23
C ILE A 108 19.98 16.47 12.26
N ILE A 109 18.69 16.14 12.12
CA ILE A 109 17.64 16.59 13.06
C ILE A 109 17.94 16.14 14.49
N GLY A 110 18.41 14.90 14.66
CA GLY A 110 18.83 14.36 15.95
C GLY A 110 20.05 15.08 16.51
N SER A 111 21.04 15.40 15.66
CA SER A 111 22.22 16.18 16.08
C SER A 111 21.89 17.61 16.50
N LEU A 112 20.82 18.19 15.96
CA LEU A 112 20.30 19.50 16.36
C LEU A 112 19.38 19.43 17.59
N ASN A 113 19.15 18.24 18.16
CA ASN A 113 18.25 17.99 19.29
C ASN A 113 16.81 18.53 19.09
N ILE A 114 16.34 18.59 17.84
CA ILE A 114 14.98 19.08 17.52
C ILE A 114 13.92 18.02 17.88
N ILE A 115 14.24 16.74 17.71
CA ILE A 115 13.35 15.60 17.95
C ILE A 115 14.00 14.63 18.94
N GLU A 116 13.28 14.29 20.00
CA GLU A 116 13.71 13.25 20.95
C GLU A 116 13.67 11.85 20.33
N ASN A 117 14.52 10.94 20.81
CA ASN A 117 14.55 9.54 20.37
C ASN A 117 14.86 9.29 18.88
N THR A 118 15.48 10.26 18.21
CA THR A 118 15.87 10.14 16.80
C THR A 118 16.79 8.93 16.53
N LYS A 119 17.56 8.46 17.52
CA LYS A 119 18.35 7.23 17.44
C LYS A 119 17.51 5.99 17.12
N LEU A 120 16.32 5.85 17.72
CA LEU A 120 15.44 4.70 17.45
C LEU A 120 14.91 4.74 16.01
N ILE A 121 14.56 5.93 15.52
CA ILE A 121 14.10 6.13 14.14
C ILE A 121 15.20 5.75 13.16
N ILE A 122 16.44 6.20 13.39
CA ILE A 122 17.59 5.88 12.53
C ILE A 122 17.86 4.37 12.51
N VAL A 123 17.86 3.71 13.67
CA VAL A 123 18.06 2.25 13.77
C VAL A 123 16.96 1.50 13.02
N TYR A 124 15.71 1.93 13.15
CA TYR A 124 14.59 1.34 12.42
C TYR A 124 14.75 1.52 10.90
N LEU A 125 15.07 2.72 10.42
CA LEU A 125 15.27 3.00 9.00
C LEU A 125 16.47 2.24 8.42
N ALA A 126 17.57 2.14 9.17
CA ALA A 126 18.75 1.37 8.77
C ALA A 126 18.44 -0.13 8.70
N GLY A 127 17.71 -0.66 9.69
CA GLY A 127 17.22 -2.04 9.68
C GLY A 127 16.29 -2.30 8.48
N PHE A 128 15.40 -1.37 8.17
CA PHE A 128 14.51 -1.47 7.02
C PHE A 128 15.25 -1.42 5.68
N LEU A 129 16.28 -0.58 5.56
CA LEU A 129 17.16 -0.55 4.38
C LEU A 129 17.86 -1.90 4.18
N ALA A 130 18.46 -2.44 5.23
CA ALA A 130 19.13 -3.74 5.19
C ALA A 130 18.14 -4.86 4.81
N PHE A 131 16.95 -4.85 5.41
CA PHE A 131 15.88 -5.80 5.09
C PHE A 131 15.46 -5.73 3.62
N GLN A 132 15.21 -4.53 3.07
CA GLN A 132 14.87 -4.36 1.66
C GLN A 132 15.98 -4.83 0.72
N TYR A 133 17.24 -4.58 1.08
CA TYR A 133 18.39 -5.05 0.32
C TYR A 133 18.47 -6.58 0.29
N ILE A 134 18.38 -7.23 1.45
CA ILE A 134 18.43 -8.69 1.58
C ILE A 134 17.27 -9.34 0.83
N ILE A 135 16.05 -8.84 1.00
CA ILE A 135 14.87 -9.35 0.29
C ILE A 135 15.03 -9.22 -1.22
N GLY A 136 15.57 -8.11 -1.72
CA GLY A 136 15.87 -7.94 -3.13
C GLY A 136 16.78 -9.03 -3.69
N ILE A 137 17.85 -9.37 -2.95
CA ILE A 137 18.77 -10.46 -3.30
C ILE A 137 18.07 -11.82 -3.27
N ILE A 138 17.27 -12.10 -2.23
CA ILE A 138 16.55 -13.37 -2.09
C ILE A 138 15.59 -13.56 -3.27
N PHE A 139 14.79 -12.56 -3.61
CA PHE A 139 13.85 -12.65 -4.74
C PHE A 139 14.59 -12.78 -6.07
N PHE A 140 15.67 -12.04 -6.28
CA PHE A 140 16.48 -12.18 -7.50
C PHE A 140 17.00 -13.61 -7.66
N ASN A 141 17.59 -14.18 -6.61
CA ASN A 141 18.12 -15.54 -6.63
C ASN A 141 17.02 -16.59 -6.80
N TYR A 142 15.85 -16.39 -6.18
CA TYR A 142 14.71 -17.27 -6.36
C TYR A 142 14.22 -17.25 -7.81
N LEU A 143 14.08 -16.06 -8.41
CA LEU A 143 13.65 -15.90 -9.80
C LEU A 143 14.68 -16.48 -10.77
N ASN A 144 15.97 -16.25 -10.55
CA ASN A 144 17.07 -16.78 -11.36
C ASN A 144 17.20 -18.32 -11.31
N LYS A 145 16.64 -18.96 -10.28
CA LYS A 145 16.55 -20.43 -10.22
C LYS A 145 15.29 -20.99 -10.87
N LYS A 146 14.23 -20.18 -10.93
CA LYS A 146 12.92 -20.58 -11.43
C LYS A 146 12.80 -20.41 -12.94
N TYR A 147 13.44 -19.37 -13.49
CA TYR A 147 13.47 -19.01 -14.90
C TYR A 147 14.90 -19.19 -15.43
#